data_AF-A0A5B7UX26-F1
#
_entry.id   AF-A0A5B7UX26-F1
#
_cell.length_a   1.000
_cell.length_b   1.000
_cell.length_c   1.000
_cell.angle_alpha   90.00
_cell.angle_beta   90.00
_cell.angle_gamma   90.00
#
_symmetry.space_group_name_H-M   'P 1'
#
loop_
_entity.id
_entity.type
_entity.pdbx_description
1 polymer ?
#
loop_
_entity_poly.entity_id
_entity_poly.type
_entity_poly.pdbx_seq_one_letter_code
_entity_poly.pdbx_strand_id
1 'polypeptide(L)'
;MTAMDDRPAEAALLIHEIEGHLLVESARTESRAAAARFTARLDWLTQAQREEVERVYTEDHLALTRHIWRRTAHRSRELRTEYETRYRSLRRRLLAGALLGMTFALLVAGAWVSAP
;
A
#
# COMPACT_ATOMS: atom_id res chain seq x y z
N MET A 1 -6.88 -16.89 -26.33
CA MET A 1 -5.59 -16.26 -25.97
C MET A 1 -5.84 -15.31 -24.81
N THR A 2 -6.15 -15.85 -23.62
CA THR A 2 -6.62 -15.11 -22.42
C THR A 2 -6.11 -15.78 -21.14
N ALA A 3 -5.95 -17.11 -21.13
CA ALA A 3 -5.42 -17.85 -19.97
C ALA A 3 -3.96 -17.55 -19.57
N MET A 4 -3.16 -16.90 -20.43
CA MET A 4 -1.75 -16.60 -20.11
C MET A 4 -1.54 -15.24 -19.44
N ASP A 5 -2.52 -14.34 -19.53
CA ASP A 5 -2.49 -12.97 -18.99
C ASP A 5 -3.08 -12.90 -17.56
N ASP A 6 -3.93 -13.87 -17.17
CA ASP A 6 -4.52 -13.93 -15.82
C ASP A 6 -3.57 -14.52 -14.76
N ARG A 7 -2.64 -15.41 -15.14
CA ARG A 7 -1.68 -16.02 -14.20
C ARG A 7 -0.87 -15.02 -13.38
N PRO A 8 -0.31 -13.93 -13.94
CA PRO A 8 0.38 -12.92 -13.14
C PRO A 8 -0.56 -12.16 -12.20
N ALA A 9 -1.84 -11.96 -12.58
CA ALA A 9 -2.83 -11.32 -11.73
C ALA A 9 -3.26 -12.21 -10.56
N GLU A 10 -3.49 -13.50 -10.82
CA GLU A 10 -3.77 -14.51 -9.78
C GLU A 10 -2.60 -14.68 -8.81
N ALA A 11 -1.37 -14.73 -9.31
CA ALA A 11 -0.18 -14.77 -8.46
C ALA A 11 -0.05 -13.53 -7.58
N ALA A 12 -0.34 -12.34 -8.12
CA ALA A 12 -0.33 -11.09 -7.36
C ALA A 12 -1.41 -11.07 -6.27
N LEU A 13 -2.61 -11.59 -6.55
CA LEU A 13 -3.68 -11.72 -5.55
C LEU A 13 -3.28 -12.66 -4.42
N LEU A 14 -2.72 -13.83 -4.75
CA LEU A 14 -2.25 -14.79 -3.77
C LEU A 14 -1.13 -14.21 -2.89
N ILE A 15 -0.16 -13.52 -3.49
CA ILE A 15 0.91 -12.85 -2.74
C ILE A 15 0.32 -11.81 -1.77
N HIS A 16 -0.66 -11.03 -2.20
CA HIS A 16 -1.31 -10.03 -1.35
C HIS A 16 -2.04 -10.65 -0.16
N GLU A 17 -2.72 -11.79 -0.38
CA GLU A 17 -3.41 -12.52 0.68
C GLU A 17 -2.42 -13.10 1.70
N ILE A 18 -1.34 -13.74 1.22
CA ILE A 18 -0.27 -14.27 2.07
C ILE A 18 0.39 -13.14 2.86
N GLU A 19 0.73 -12.02 2.21
CA GLU A 19 1.31 -10.85 2.86
C GLU A 19 0.38 -10.30 3.97
N GLY A 20 -0.93 -10.22 3.70
CA GLY A 20 -1.93 -9.83 4.68
C GLY A 20 -1.96 -10.76 5.90
N HIS A 21 -1.93 -12.08 5.67
CA HIS A 21 -1.86 -13.06 6.74
C HIS A 21 -0.57 -12.95 7.55
N LEU A 22 0.58 -12.83 6.88
CA LEU A 22 1.89 -12.69 7.54
C LEU A 22 1.98 -11.42 8.39
N LEU A 23 1.42 -10.30 7.91
CA LEU A 23 1.34 -9.07 8.70
C LEU A 23 0.52 -9.29 9.96
N VAL A 24 -0.67 -9.88 9.86
CA VAL A 24 -1.53 -10.15 11.04
C VAL A 24 -0.83 -11.04 12.06
N GLU A 25 -0.18 -12.11 11.62
CA GLU A 25 0.56 -13.00 12.52
C GLU A 25 1.77 -12.29 13.14
N SER A 26 2.51 -11.49 12.37
CA SER A 26 3.60 -10.67 12.89
C SER A 26 3.14 -9.74 14.00
N ALA A 27 2.05 -8.98 13.80
CA ALA A 27 1.52 -8.10 14.86
C ALA A 27 1.09 -8.87 16.11
N ARG A 28 0.56 -10.08 15.98
CA ARG A 28 0.22 -10.93 17.13
C ARG A 28 1.46 -11.33 17.91
N THR A 29 2.50 -11.79 17.22
CA THR A 29 3.76 -12.18 17.87
C THR A 29 4.44 -10.99 18.54
N GLU A 30 4.49 -9.84 17.88
CA GLU A 30 5.06 -8.61 18.42
C GLU A 30 4.30 -8.09 19.64
N SER A 31 2.97 -8.10 19.59
CA SER A 31 2.13 -7.66 20.70
C SER A 31 2.31 -8.53 21.94
N ARG A 32 2.37 -9.86 21.79
CA ARG A 32 2.67 -10.78 22.89
C ARG A 32 4.06 -10.54 23.46
N ALA A 33 5.06 -10.37 22.60
CA ALA A 33 6.42 -10.08 23.05
C ALA A 33 6.51 -8.75 23.80
N ALA A 34 5.78 -7.73 23.37
CA ALA A 34 5.67 -6.46 24.08
C ALA A 34 4.99 -6.61 25.44
N ALA A 35 3.92 -7.40 25.52
CA ALA A 35 3.23 -7.71 26.77
C ALA A 35 4.16 -8.41 27.77
N ALA A 36 4.86 -9.47 27.34
CA ALA A 36 5.82 -10.19 28.18
C ALA A 36 6.97 -9.29 28.67
N ARG A 37 7.52 -8.42 27.81
CA ARG A 37 8.55 -7.45 28.21
C ARG A 37 8.02 -6.43 29.22
N PHE A 38 6.77 -6.00 29.07
CA PHE A 38 6.15 -5.05 29.98
C PHE A 38 5.89 -5.69 31.35
N THR A 39 5.30 -6.89 31.37
CA THR A 39 5.00 -7.59 32.61
C THR A 39 6.26 -8.00 33.35
N ALA A 40 7.33 -8.43 32.67
CA ALA A 40 8.63 -8.74 33.26
C ALA A 40 9.20 -7.60 34.14
N ARG A 41 8.84 -6.34 33.87
CA ARG A 41 9.26 -5.15 34.65
C ARG A 41 8.40 -4.86 35.88
N LEU A 42 7.40 -5.71 36.13
CA LEU A 42 6.46 -5.61 37.26
C LEU A 42 6.69 -6.80 38.20
N ASP A 43 7.89 -6.87 38.76
CA ASP A 43 8.44 -7.87 39.68
C ASP A 43 7.70 -7.94 41.03
N TRP A 44 6.87 -6.94 41.35
CA TRP A 44 5.99 -6.92 42.53
C TRP A 44 4.62 -7.57 42.31
N LEU A 45 4.29 -7.97 41.07
CA LEU A 45 3.03 -8.66 40.76
C LEU A 45 3.14 -10.17 40.98
N THR A 46 2.12 -10.73 41.61
CA THR A 46 1.92 -12.17 41.68
C THR A 46 1.71 -12.75 40.26
N GLN A 47 1.99 -14.04 40.08
CA GLN A 47 1.87 -14.71 38.78
C GLN A 47 0.47 -14.53 38.14
N ALA A 48 -0.60 -14.66 38.93
CA ALA A 48 -1.97 -14.49 38.44
C ALA A 48 -2.26 -13.04 37.99
N GLN A 49 -1.71 -12.03 38.68
CA GLN A 49 -1.86 -10.63 38.27
C GLN A 49 -1.04 -10.32 37.02
N ARG A 50 0.14 -10.95 36.88
CA ARG A 50 1.00 -10.82 35.71
C ARG A 50 0.31 -11.35 34.45
N GLU A 51 -0.30 -12.53 34.53
CA GLU A 51 -1.03 -13.16 33.43
C GLU A 51 -2.24 -12.31 32.97
N GLU A 52 -2.98 -11.73 33.91
CA GLU A 52 -4.12 -10.87 33.57
C GLU A 52 -3.69 -9.55 32.91
N VAL A 53 -2.61 -8.92 33.39
CA VAL A 53 -2.04 -7.73 32.74
C VAL A 53 -1.51 -8.06 31.35
N GLU A 54 -0.86 -9.22 31.18
CA GLU A 54 -0.38 -9.66 29.87
C GLU A 54 -1.52 -9.85 28.88
N ARG A 55 -2.64 -10.44 29.32
CA ARG A 55 -3.85 -10.64 28.52
C ARG A 55 -4.46 -9.31 28.08
N VAL A 56 -4.74 -8.42 29.03
CA VAL A 56 -5.35 -7.10 28.76
C VAL A 56 -4.45 -6.24 27.87
N TYR A 57 -3.14 -6.22 28.15
CA TYR A 57 -2.19 -5.47 27.33
C TYR A 57 -2.09 -6.04 25.92
N THR A 58 -2.07 -7.36 25.75
CA THR A 58 -2.04 -7.99 24.42
C THR A 58 -3.28 -7.62 23.61
N GLU A 59 -4.46 -7.64 24.22
CA GLU A 59 -5.72 -7.26 23.58
C GLU A 59 -5.73 -5.79 23.13
N ASP A 60 -5.30 -4.88 24.01
CA ASP A 60 -5.26 -3.43 23.74
C ASP A 60 -4.19 -3.08 22.70
N HIS A 61 -2.99 -3.65 22.82
CA HIS A 61 -1.90 -3.39 21.88
C HIS A 61 -2.22 -3.91 20.48
N LEU A 62 -2.90 -5.06 20.39
CA LEU A 62 -3.44 -5.57 19.13
C LEU A 62 -4.51 -4.65 18.54
N ALA A 63 -5.41 -4.11 19.37
CA ALA A 63 -6.43 -3.18 18.92
C ALA A 63 -5.83 -1.88 18.37
N LEU A 64 -4.84 -1.33 19.08
CA LEU A 64 -4.10 -0.14 18.67
C LEU A 64 -3.34 -0.37 17.36
N THR A 65 -2.60 -1.47 17.25
CA THR A 65 -1.85 -1.82 16.03
C THR A 65 -2.78 -1.91 14.82
N ARG A 66 -3.94 -2.58 14.97
CA ARG A 66 -4.97 -2.64 13.93
C ARG A 66 -5.49 -1.26 13.54
N HIS A 67 -5.70 -0.37 14.52
CA HIS A 67 -6.19 0.99 14.24
C HIS A 67 -5.16 1.80 13.44
N ILE A 68 -3.89 1.76 13.85
CA ILE A 68 -2.79 2.46 13.16
C ILE A 68 -2.67 1.96 11.72
N TRP A 69 -2.68 0.64 11.51
CA TRP A 69 -2.61 0.07 10.16
C TRP A 69 -3.78 0.47 9.28
N ARG A 70 -5.01 0.43 9.80
CA ARG A 70 -6.20 0.89 9.05
C ARG A 70 -6.08 2.35 8.65
N ARG A 71 -5.63 3.20 9.57
CA ARG A 71 -5.43 4.63 9.32
C ARG A 71 -4.36 4.88 8.26
N THR A 72 -3.21 4.19 8.36
CA THR A 72 -2.12 4.30 7.38
C THR A 72 -2.56 3.79 6.02
N ALA A 73 -3.22 2.63 5.94
CA ALA A 73 -3.74 2.09 4.68
C ALA A 73 -4.76 3.04 4.02
N HIS A 74 -5.65 3.64 4.82
CA HIS A 74 -6.60 4.63 4.32
C HIS A 74 -5.88 5.87 3.76
N ARG A 75 -4.93 6.43 4.51
CA ARG A 75 -4.12 7.59 4.07
C ARG A 75 -3.29 7.30 2.82
N SER A 76 -2.70 6.12 2.71
CA SER A 76 -1.97 5.70 1.51
C SER A 76 -2.89 5.60 0.28
N ARG A 77 -4.13 5.15 0.45
CA ARG A 77 -5.13 5.11 -0.64
C ARG A 77 -5.58 6.51 -1.05
N GLU A 78 -5.83 7.40 -0.09
CA GLU A 78 -6.16 8.80 -0.37
C GLU A 78 -5.03 9.48 -1.16
N LEU A 79 -3.79 9.36 -0.67
CA LEU A 79 -2.61 9.90 -1.36
C LEU A 79 -2.47 9.31 -2.77
N ARG A 80 -2.58 7.99 -2.91
CA ARG A 80 -2.50 7.35 -4.23
C ARG A 80 -3.55 7.86 -5.20
N THR A 81 -4.78 8.05 -4.73
CA THR A 81 -5.88 8.58 -5.56
C THR A 81 -5.58 10.02 -6.02
N GLU A 82 -5.05 10.85 -5.14
CA GLU A 82 -4.64 12.22 -5.46
C GLU A 82 -3.48 12.25 -6.47
N TYR A 83 -2.45 11.43 -6.26
CA TYR A 83 -1.30 11.30 -7.17
C TYR A 83 -1.70 10.76 -8.55
N GLU A 84 -2.53 9.72 -8.61
CA GLU A 84 -3.00 9.16 -9.87
C GLU A 84 -3.80 10.18 -10.69
N THR A 85 -4.61 11.01 -10.02
CA THR A 85 -5.38 12.07 -10.69
C THR A 85 -4.46 13.12 -11.30
N ARG A 86 -3.45 13.58 -10.54
CA ARG A 86 -2.44 14.53 -11.03
C ARG A 86 -1.57 13.92 -12.14
N TYR A 87 -1.20 12.65 -12.03
CA TYR A 87 -0.42 11.97 -13.06
C TYR A 87 -1.20 11.81 -14.36
N ARG A 88 -2.49 11.43 -14.28
CA ARG A 88 -3.37 11.33 -15.46
C ARG A 88 -3.51 12.66 -16.18
N SER A 89 -3.62 13.79 -15.45
CA SER A 89 -3.70 15.11 -16.07
C SER A 89 -2.39 15.50 -16.76
N LEU A 90 -1.24 15.25 -16.12
CA LEU A 90 0.07 15.53 -16.72
C LEU A 90 0.33 14.66 -17.95
N ARG A 91 0.03 13.36 -17.86
CA ARG A 91 0.13 12.41 -18.98
C ARG A 91 -0.74 12.86 -20.17
N ARG A 92 -1.98 13.29 -19.92
CA ARG A 92 -2.85 13.81 -20.98
C ARG A 92 -2.26 15.05 -21.65
N ARG A 93 -1.70 15.98 -20.87
CA ARG A 93 -1.06 17.19 -21.42
C ARG A 93 0.16 16.87 -22.26
N LEU A 94 1.01 15.94 -21.81
CA LEU A 94 2.19 15.49 -22.56
C LEU A 94 1.79 14.79 -23.85
N LEU A 95 0.80 13.89 -23.81
CA LEU A 95 0.30 13.22 -25.01
C LEU A 95 -0.34 14.21 -25.99
N ALA A 96 -1.14 15.16 -25.50
CA ALA A 96 -1.72 16.21 -26.35
C ALA A 96 -0.62 17.08 -27.00
N GLY A 97 0.39 17.50 -26.24
CA GLY A 97 1.53 18.25 -26.77
C GLY A 97 2.33 17.46 -27.80
N ALA A 98 2.58 16.17 -27.55
CA ALA A 98 3.28 15.29 -28.48
C ALA A 98 2.49 15.09 -29.79
N LEU A 99 1.17 14.87 -29.69
CA LEU A 99 0.29 14.76 -30.86
C LEU A 99 0.26 16.06 -31.67
N LEU A 100 0.12 17.21 -30.99
CA LEU A 100 0.17 18.52 -31.65
C LEU A 100 1.51 18.76 -32.34
N GLY A 101 2.62 18.45 -31.67
CA GLY A 101 3.96 18.54 -32.24
C GLY A 101 4.13 17.64 -33.47
N MET A 102 3.62 16.41 -33.42
CA MET A 102 3.65 15.48 -34.55
C MET A 102 2.80 15.99 -35.73
N THR A 103 1.59 16.51 -35.47
CA THR A 103 0.77 17.10 -36.53
C THR A 103 1.43 18.33 -37.15
N PHE A 104 2.06 19.18 -36.35
CA PHE A 104 2.77 20.36 -36.83
C PHE A 104 4.00 19.96 -37.67
N ALA A 105 4.80 18.99 -37.20
CA ALA A 105 5.93 18.48 -37.94
C ALA A 105 5.52 17.89 -39.29
N LEU A 106 4.42 17.14 -39.33
CA LEU A 106 3.87 16.60 -40.57
C LEU A 106 3.38 17.70 -41.53
N LEU A 107 2.74 18.76 -41.01
CA LEU A 107 2.32 19.91 -41.83
C LEU A 107 3.51 20.67 -42.40
N VAL A 108 4.54 20.93 -41.59
CA VAL A 108 5.76 21.61 -42.03
C VAL A 108 6.51 20.77 -43.05
N ALA A 109 6.66 19.46 -42.81
CA ALA A 109 7.29 18.55 -43.76
C ALA A 109 6.50 18.46 -45.08
N GLY A 110 5.17 18.38 -44.99
CA GLY A 110 4.30 18.39 -46.18
C GLY A 110 4.40 19.70 -46.95
N ALA A 111 4.41 20.84 -46.26
CA ALA A 111 4.60 22.16 -46.87
C ALA A 111 5.96 22.28 -47.56
N TRP A 112 7.03 21.80 -46.92
CA TRP A 112 8.38 21.72 -47.49
C TRP A 112 8.45 20.84 -48.73
N VAL A 113 7.79 19.69 -48.73
CA VAL A 113 7.73 18.79 -49.90
C VAL A 113 6.91 19.39 -51.04
N SER A 114 5.90 20.22 -50.72
CA SER A 114 5.07 20.90 -51.71
C SER A 114 5.65 22.23 -52.22
N ALA A 115 6.69 22.76 -51.57
CA ALA A 115 7.41 23.94 -52.01
C ALA A 115 8.50 23.52 -53.02
N PRO A 116 8.36 23.85 -54.32
CA PRO A 116 9.33 23.49 -55.36
C PRO A 116 10.66 24.25 -55.24
#